data_AF-A0A2P7QKT8-F1
#
_entry.id   AF-A0A2P7QKT8-F1
#
_cell.length_a   1.000
_cell.length_b   1.000
_cell.length_c   1.000
_cell.angle_alpha   90.00
_cell.angle_beta   90.00
_cell.angle_gamma   90.00
#
_symmetry.space_group_name_H-M   'P 1'
#
loop_
_entity.id
_entity.type
_entity.pdbx_description
1 polymer ?
#
loop_
_entity_poly.entity_id
_entity_poly.type
_entity_poly.pdbx_seq_one_letter_code
_entity_poly.pdbx_strand_id
1 'polypeptide(L)'
;MTYLRRDVQQFGGEWADPILWYARAVASMRRRPLSEPTSWRFYAAIQGFDPHLWQKLGWLRPSDAPPAQPLIALYWNQGKRAGRHLLAWQRFYLLAFEANIRAALAELGGPRDWALPYWNPFAPNQNRLPPAFVSSDWPDGHGDNPLFSPQRYGMPDKETAPATDDGIGGAADLAPSDLAQAEEARRRIGGKDPQPPHLPGLMFEQATAALDPIFWLHQAHIDRLWMAAGSRTPSADETRIDAPIFTMPMPLGRAWESTPAEMADPTRLDYAYDDLPPHRREPGERAGPSTP
;
A
#
# COMPACT_ATOMS: atom_id res chain seq x y z
N MET A 1 -3.79 10.35 18.61
CA MET A 1 -4.55 9.11 18.33
C MET A 1 -3.60 8.19 17.58
N THR A 2 -3.61 6.89 17.84
CA THR A 2 -2.72 5.94 17.14
C THR A 2 -3.56 5.04 16.25
N TYR A 3 -3.27 5.01 14.95
CA TYR A 3 -3.92 4.14 13.98
C TYR A 3 -3.35 2.74 14.09
N LEU A 4 -4.19 1.76 14.44
CA LEU A 4 -3.75 0.39 14.67
C LEU A 4 -4.02 -0.47 13.44
N ARG A 5 -2.96 -0.79 12.69
CA ARG A 5 -3.02 -1.77 11.59
C ARG A 5 -3.12 -3.18 12.18
N ARG A 6 -3.99 -4.00 11.61
CA ARG A 6 -4.26 -5.37 12.06
C ARG A 6 -4.17 -6.34 10.92
N ASP A 7 -3.87 -7.60 11.24
CA ASP A 7 -3.87 -8.66 10.26
C ASP A 7 -5.29 -8.89 9.75
N VAL A 8 -5.48 -8.77 8.44
CA VAL A 8 -6.77 -9.00 7.77
C VAL A 8 -7.32 -10.41 8.04
N GLN A 9 -6.45 -11.39 8.32
CA GLN A 9 -6.88 -12.77 8.56
C GLN A 9 -7.43 -13.01 9.96
N GLN A 10 -7.16 -12.09 10.88
CA GLN A 10 -7.70 -12.13 12.24
C GLN A 10 -9.08 -11.47 12.32
N PHE A 11 -9.59 -10.91 11.21
CA PHE A 11 -10.92 -10.35 11.17
C PHE A 11 -11.98 -11.47 11.14
N GLY A 12 -12.96 -11.37 12.03
CA GLY A 12 -14.01 -12.38 12.24
C GLY A 12 -15.08 -12.45 11.15
N GLY A 13 -14.70 -12.44 9.88
CA GLY A 13 -15.62 -12.54 8.74
C GLY A 13 -15.02 -11.99 7.45
N GLU A 14 -15.54 -12.44 6.30
CA GLU A 14 -15.10 -11.99 4.97
C GLU A 14 -15.19 -10.47 4.82
N TRP A 15 -16.32 -9.89 5.21
CA TRP A 15 -16.62 -8.45 5.09
C TRP A 15 -16.60 -7.74 6.44
N ALA A 16 -15.63 -8.07 7.29
CA ALA A 16 -15.43 -7.35 8.55
C ALA A 16 -15.29 -5.83 8.32
N ASP A 17 -15.75 -5.03 9.28
CA ASP A 17 -15.89 -3.58 9.13
C ASP A 17 -14.69 -2.86 8.50
N PRO A 18 -13.41 -3.10 8.90
CA PRO A 18 -12.28 -2.43 8.26
C PRO A 18 -12.15 -2.70 6.76
N ILE A 19 -12.49 -3.92 6.32
CA ILE A 19 -12.43 -4.33 4.91
C ILE A 19 -13.63 -3.82 4.12
N LEU A 20 -14.83 -3.83 4.70
CA LEU A 20 -16.01 -3.25 4.07
C LEU A 20 -15.82 -1.73 3.85
N TRP A 21 -15.32 -1.01 4.84
CA TRP A 21 -15.00 0.41 4.70
C TRP A 21 -13.88 0.65 3.70
N TYR A 22 -12.85 -0.20 3.68
CA TYR A 22 -11.80 -0.13 2.66
C TYR A 22 -12.39 -0.24 1.25
N ALA A 23 -13.26 -1.23 1.01
CA ALA A 23 -13.94 -1.41 -0.28
C ALA A 23 -14.71 -0.15 -0.69
N ARG A 24 -15.53 0.41 0.21
CA ARG A 24 -16.30 1.64 -0.04
C ARG A 24 -15.41 2.84 -0.39
N ALA A 25 -14.29 3.01 0.31
CA ALA A 25 -13.34 4.08 0.03
C ALA A 25 -12.64 3.88 -1.32
N VAL A 26 -12.22 2.65 -1.65
CA VAL A 26 -11.65 2.32 -2.97
C VAL A 26 -12.66 2.63 -4.08
N ALA A 27 -13.93 2.23 -3.91
CA ALA A 27 -14.99 2.56 -4.87
C ALA A 27 -15.15 4.08 -5.04
N SER A 28 -15.08 4.85 -3.95
CA SER A 28 -15.13 6.32 -4.01
C SER A 28 -13.95 6.91 -4.78
N MET A 29 -12.72 6.49 -4.44
CA MET A 29 -11.50 6.95 -5.11
C MET A 29 -11.46 6.58 -6.60
N ARG A 30 -12.03 5.44 -6.99
CA ARG A 30 -12.10 4.99 -8.39
C ARG A 30 -13.03 5.82 -9.26
N ARG A 31 -14.02 6.51 -8.67
CA ARG A 31 -14.93 7.42 -9.41
C ARG A 31 -14.27 8.75 -9.77
N ARG A 32 -13.22 9.15 -9.06
CA ARG A 32 -12.49 10.40 -9.29
C ARG A 32 -11.70 10.32 -10.62
N PRO A 33 -11.63 11.41 -11.41
CA PRO A 33 -10.89 11.43 -12.68
C PRO A 33 -9.38 11.26 -12.45
N LEU A 34 -8.66 10.75 -13.46
CA LEU A 34 -7.20 10.58 -13.40
C LEU A 34 -6.46 11.88 -13.08
N SER A 35 -6.98 13.02 -13.51
CA SER A 35 -6.41 14.35 -13.25
C SER A 35 -6.49 14.79 -11.79
N GLU A 36 -7.31 14.14 -10.97
CA GLU A 36 -7.44 14.46 -9.54
C GLU A 36 -6.35 13.75 -8.73
N PRO A 37 -5.49 14.49 -7.98
CA PRO A 37 -4.37 13.93 -7.22
C PRO A 37 -4.73 12.87 -6.18
N THR A 38 -5.98 12.88 -5.72
CA THR A 38 -6.54 11.96 -4.71
C THR A 38 -7.38 10.85 -5.33
N SER A 39 -7.38 10.68 -6.66
CA SER A 39 -8.01 9.54 -7.33
C SER A 39 -7.21 8.25 -7.18
N TRP A 40 -7.90 7.11 -7.33
CA TRP A 40 -7.27 5.78 -7.26
C TRP A 40 -6.12 5.64 -8.28
N ARG A 41 -6.39 6.05 -9.52
CA ARG A 41 -5.43 5.93 -10.62
C ARG A 41 -4.28 6.91 -10.49
N PHE A 42 -4.51 8.11 -9.98
CA PHE A 42 -3.41 9.04 -9.71
C PHE A 42 -2.49 8.48 -8.64
N TYR A 43 -3.04 7.99 -7.52
CA TYR A 43 -2.23 7.37 -6.47
C TYR A 43 -1.44 6.17 -7.00
N ALA A 44 -2.06 5.28 -7.77
CA ALA A 44 -1.34 4.15 -8.37
C ALA A 44 -0.14 4.59 -9.23
N ALA A 45 -0.28 5.70 -9.96
CA ALA A 45 0.78 6.26 -10.80
C ALA A 45 1.96 6.83 -10.00
N ILE A 46 1.78 7.13 -8.71
CA ILE A 46 2.86 7.55 -7.80
C ILE A 46 3.89 6.42 -7.64
N GLN A 47 3.43 5.18 -7.44
CA GLN A 47 4.29 3.99 -7.42
C GLN A 47 5.00 3.81 -8.77
N GLY A 48 4.22 3.81 -9.86
CA GLY A 48 4.72 3.60 -11.20
C GLY A 48 3.62 3.76 -12.24
N PHE A 49 4.01 4.20 -13.44
CA PHE A 49 3.09 4.45 -14.54
C PHE A 49 3.76 4.07 -15.86
N ASP A 50 3.09 3.19 -16.61
CA ASP A 50 3.40 2.89 -18.00
C ASP A 50 2.11 3.12 -18.81
N PRO A 51 2.04 4.17 -19.65
CA PRO A 51 0.80 4.54 -20.33
C PRO A 51 0.32 3.45 -21.30
N HIS A 52 1.24 2.74 -21.96
CA HIS A 52 0.90 1.71 -22.94
C HIS A 52 0.32 0.48 -22.25
N LEU A 53 0.95 0.05 -21.16
CA LEU A 53 0.47 -1.06 -20.37
C LEU A 53 -0.87 -0.74 -19.70
N TRP A 54 -1.02 0.46 -19.14
CA TRP A 54 -2.29 0.90 -18.53
C TRP A 54 -3.43 0.95 -19.56
N GLN A 55 -3.14 1.39 -20.79
CA GLN A 55 -4.12 1.35 -21.88
C GLN A 55 -4.54 -0.08 -22.23
N LYS A 56 -3.57 -0.99 -22.43
CA LYS A 56 -3.83 -2.40 -22.73
C LYS A 56 -4.64 -3.11 -21.63
N LEU A 57 -4.40 -2.75 -20.39
CA LEU A 57 -5.09 -3.29 -19.22
C LEU A 57 -6.41 -2.55 -18.90
N GLY A 58 -6.79 -1.53 -19.68
CA GLY A 58 -8.06 -0.81 -19.50
C GLY A 58 -8.09 0.22 -18.35
N TRP A 59 -6.94 0.55 -17.76
CA TRP A 59 -6.81 1.52 -16.66
C TRP A 59 -6.51 2.95 -17.12
N LEU A 60 -6.13 3.12 -18.39
CA LEU A 60 -5.99 4.43 -19.04
C LEU A 60 -6.82 4.46 -20.34
N ARG A 61 -7.76 5.38 -20.41
CA ARG A 61 -8.64 5.59 -21.57
C ARG A 61 -8.15 6.78 -22.38
N PRO A 62 -8.28 6.77 -23.72
CA PRO A 62 -7.95 7.94 -24.54
C PRO A 62 -8.73 9.21 -24.17
N SER A 63 -9.90 9.06 -23.55
CA SER A 63 -10.76 10.15 -23.10
C SER A 63 -10.43 10.69 -21.70
N ASP A 64 -9.47 10.11 -20.99
CA ASP A 64 -9.11 10.59 -19.66
C ASP A 64 -8.44 11.97 -19.76
N ALA A 65 -8.92 12.92 -18.96
CA ALA A 65 -8.21 14.17 -18.77
C ALA A 65 -6.86 13.89 -18.08
N PRO A 66 -5.72 14.28 -18.68
CA PRO A 66 -4.43 14.09 -18.04
C PRO A 66 -4.30 15.05 -16.84
N PRO A 67 -3.56 14.67 -15.79
CA PRO A 67 -3.18 15.62 -14.75
C PRO A 67 -2.26 16.71 -15.31
N ALA A 68 -2.20 17.85 -14.62
CA ALA A 68 -1.29 18.92 -14.97
C ALA A 68 0.18 18.44 -14.95
N GLN A 69 0.98 18.88 -15.93
CA GLN A 69 2.38 18.47 -16.07
C GLN A 69 3.24 18.66 -14.81
N PRO A 70 3.10 19.75 -14.03
CA PRO A 70 3.83 19.90 -12.77
C PRO A 70 3.48 18.82 -11.73
N LEU A 71 2.23 18.36 -11.70
CA LEU A 71 1.80 17.29 -10.79
C LEU A 71 2.38 15.95 -11.20
N ILE A 72 2.44 15.66 -12.52
CA ILE A 72 3.08 14.45 -13.04
C ILE A 72 4.56 14.43 -12.67
N ALA A 73 5.27 15.54 -12.89
CA ALA A 73 6.69 15.65 -12.58
C ALA A 73 6.98 15.46 -11.08
N LEU A 74 6.11 16.01 -10.22
CA LEU A 74 6.26 15.92 -8.77
C LEU A 74 5.91 14.52 -8.23
N TYR A 75 4.78 13.95 -8.67
CA TYR A 75 4.19 12.80 -7.98
C TYR A 75 4.38 11.45 -8.67
N TRP A 76 4.39 11.38 -10.00
CA TRP A 76 4.34 10.07 -10.68
C TRP A 76 5.69 9.39 -10.77
N ASN A 77 5.71 8.05 -10.76
CA ASN A 77 6.91 7.21 -10.85
C ASN A 77 7.94 7.43 -9.72
N GLN A 78 7.52 7.89 -8.55
CA GLN A 78 8.42 8.07 -7.41
C GLN A 78 9.03 6.75 -6.92
N GLY A 79 8.29 5.63 -6.98
CA GLY A 79 8.79 4.32 -6.54
C GLY A 79 10.10 3.91 -7.23
N LYS A 80 10.23 4.17 -8.54
CA LYS A 80 11.46 3.91 -9.31
C LYS A 80 12.62 4.85 -8.95
N ARG A 81 12.33 6.01 -8.34
CA ARG A 81 13.31 7.04 -7.96
C ARG A 81 13.77 6.94 -6.51
N ALA A 82 13.09 6.17 -5.67
CA ALA A 82 13.37 6.08 -4.24
C ALA A 82 14.76 5.45 -3.93
N GLY A 83 15.27 4.58 -4.81
CA GLY A 83 16.60 3.99 -4.70
C GLY A 83 16.80 3.30 -3.34
N ARG A 84 17.90 3.64 -2.65
CA ARG A 84 18.21 3.09 -1.32
C ARG A 84 17.20 3.48 -0.22
N HIS A 85 16.36 4.48 -0.45
CA HIS A 85 15.35 4.93 0.52
C HIS A 85 13.96 4.33 0.26
N LEU A 86 13.88 3.22 -0.46
CA LEU A 86 12.64 2.59 -0.89
C LEU A 86 11.69 2.28 0.28
N LEU A 87 12.18 1.66 1.37
CA LEU A 87 11.34 1.29 2.52
C LEU A 87 10.77 2.53 3.23
N ALA A 88 11.60 3.54 3.45
CA ALA A 88 11.18 4.82 4.02
C ALA A 88 10.13 5.53 3.13
N TRP A 89 10.34 5.52 1.81
CA TRP A 89 9.39 6.07 0.85
C TRP A 89 8.07 5.28 0.81
N GLN A 90 8.12 3.94 0.85
CA GLN A 90 6.93 3.08 0.91
C GLN A 90 6.10 3.34 2.16
N ARG A 91 6.74 3.48 3.32
CA ARG A 91 6.06 3.88 4.57
C ARG A 91 5.34 5.22 4.41
N PHE A 92 6.02 6.24 3.87
CA PHE A 92 5.40 7.53 3.62
C PHE A 92 4.21 7.45 2.67
N TYR A 93 4.36 6.67 1.60
CA TYR A 93 3.32 6.42 0.62
C TYR A 93 2.08 5.74 1.23
N LEU A 94 2.28 4.77 2.12
CA LEU A 94 1.20 4.11 2.86
C LEU A 94 0.46 5.09 3.80
N LEU A 95 1.20 5.93 4.52
CA LEU A 95 0.59 6.92 5.42
C LEU A 95 -0.25 7.96 4.65
N ALA A 96 0.26 8.45 3.52
CA ALA A 96 -0.48 9.35 2.65
C ALA A 96 -1.70 8.68 2.01
N PHE A 97 -1.59 7.40 1.61
CA PHE A 97 -2.71 6.63 1.09
C PHE A 97 -3.79 6.42 2.15
N GLU A 98 -3.40 6.07 3.37
CA GLU A 98 -4.32 5.94 4.50
C GLU A 98 -5.08 7.22 4.81
N ALA A 99 -4.40 8.37 4.81
CA ALA A 99 -5.04 9.66 4.98
C ALA A 99 -6.06 9.95 3.87
N ASN A 100 -5.76 9.60 2.62
CA ASN A 100 -6.69 9.75 1.50
C ASN A 100 -7.90 8.78 1.61
N ILE A 101 -7.69 7.55 2.07
CA ILE A 101 -8.78 6.62 2.40
C ILE A 101 -9.65 7.20 3.51
N ARG A 102 -9.07 7.67 4.62
CA ARG A 102 -9.83 8.30 5.71
C ARG A 102 -10.63 9.52 5.25
N ALA A 103 -10.10 10.32 4.34
CA ALA A 103 -10.85 11.44 3.75
C ALA A 103 -12.05 10.95 2.93
N ALA A 104 -11.87 9.90 2.09
CA ALA A 104 -12.98 9.28 1.37
C ALA A 104 -14.01 8.65 2.33
N LEU A 105 -13.57 8.05 3.44
CA LEU A 105 -14.46 7.52 4.48
C LEU A 105 -15.24 8.63 5.19
N ALA A 106 -14.62 9.77 5.48
CA ALA A 106 -15.30 10.90 6.09
C ALA A 106 -16.46 11.42 5.22
N GLU A 107 -16.30 11.46 3.90
CA GLU A 107 -17.37 11.78 2.94
C GLU A 107 -18.53 10.77 2.98
N LEU A 108 -18.24 9.51 3.34
CA LEU A 108 -19.20 8.41 3.43
C LEU A 108 -19.77 8.20 4.83
N GLY A 109 -19.39 9.04 5.82
CA GLY A 109 -19.80 8.88 7.22
C GLY A 109 -19.15 7.67 7.92
N GLY A 110 -18.00 7.21 7.42
CA GLY A 110 -17.26 6.07 7.94
C GLY A 110 -16.39 6.38 9.17
N PRO A 111 -15.70 5.35 9.70
CA PRO A 111 -14.87 5.46 10.91
C PRO A 111 -13.66 6.39 10.71
N ARG A 112 -13.46 7.31 11.64
CA ARG A 112 -12.31 8.24 11.65
C ARG A 112 -11.00 7.58 12.07
N ASP A 113 -11.12 6.48 12.81
CA ASP A 113 -10.01 5.70 13.37
C ASP A 113 -9.55 4.57 12.44
N TRP A 114 -10.08 4.52 11.22
CA TRP A 114 -9.71 3.50 10.25
C TRP A 114 -8.21 3.52 9.96
N ALA A 115 -7.61 2.33 10.01
CA ALA A 115 -6.22 2.06 9.69
C ALA A 115 -6.16 0.96 8.62
N LEU A 116 -5.18 1.05 7.73
CA LEU A 116 -4.99 0.05 6.67
C LEU A 116 -4.66 -1.31 7.27
N PRO A 117 -5.44 -2.38 6.98
CA PRO A 117 -5.06 -3.73 7.37
C PRO A 117 -3.76 -4.15 6.67
N TYR A 118 -3.04 -5.11 7.25
CA TYR A 118 -1.96 -5.79 6.54
C TYR A 118 -2.36 -7.22 6.21
N TRP A 119 -1.75 -7.79 5.17
CA TRP A 119 -1.92 -9.20 4.81
C TRP A 119 -0.59 -9.91 4.98
N ASN A 120 -0.54 -10.90 5.89
CA ASN A 120 0.63 -11.73 6.13
C ASN A 120 0.58 -13.01 5.29
N PRO A 121 1.23 -13.07 4.11
CA PRO A 121 1.16 -14.26 3.25
C PRO A 121 2.09 -15.40 3.71
N PHE A 122 2.95 -15.17 4.71
CA PHE A 122 4.04 -16.09 5.07
C PHE A 122 3.72 -16.97 6.28
N ALA A 123 2.66 -16.65 7.03
CA ALA A 123 2.20 -17.51 8.10
C ALA A 123 1.58 -18.83 7.53
N PRO A 124 1.69 -19.95 8.26
CA PRO A 124 1.10 -21.22 7.83
C PRO A 124 -0.40 -21.09 7.52
N ASN A 125 -0.81 -21.55 6.33
CA ASN A 125 -2.18 -21.47 5.80
C ASN A 125 -2.71 -20.04 5.57
N GLN A 126 -1.85 -19.03 5.64
CA GLN A 126 -2.19 -17.62 5.46
C GLN A 126 -1.79 -17.09 4.07
N ASN A 127 -1.26 -17.94 3.19
CA ASN A 127 -0.79 -17.54 1.86
C ASN A 127 -1.91 -17.34 0.82
N ARG A 128 -3.19 -17.39 1.24
CA ARG A 128 -4.35 -17.13 0.39
C ARG A 128 -4.73 -15.65 0.44
N LEU A 129 -5.30 -15.15 -0.66
CA LEU A 129 -5.90 -13.82 -0.69
C LEU A 129 -7.03 -13.73 0.36
N PRO A 130 -7.21 -12.58 1.04
CA PRO A 130 -8.33 -12.41 1.94
C PRO A 130 -9.66 -12.58 1.16
N PRO A 131 -10.68 -13.26 1.72
CA PRO A 131 -11.87 -13.67 0.94
C PRO A 131 -12.59 -12.53 0.20
N ALA A 132 -12.68 -11.34 0.80
CA ALA A 132 -13.30 -10.15 0.19
C ALA A 132 -12.63 -9.65 -1.10
N PHE A 133 -11.42 -10.12 -1.41
CA PHE A 133 -10.70 -9.76 -2.63
C PHE A 133 -10.97 -10.76 -3.76
N VAL A 134 -11.60 -11.90 -3.51
CA VAL A 134 -11.73 -13.00 -4.48
C VAL A 134 -13.08 -13.00 -5.20
N SER A 135 -14.16 -12.57 -4.54
CA SER A 135 -15.51 -12.50 -5.13
C SER A 135 -15.72 -11.22 -5.93
N SER A 136 -16.43 -11.28 -7.06
CA SER A 136 -16.91 -10.08 -7.78
C SER A 136 -18.06 -9.36 -7.07
N ASP A 137 -18.68 -10.03 -6.10
CA ASP A 137 -19.82 -9.52 -5.33
C ASP A 137 -19.36 -9.07 -3.93
N TRP A 138 -20.08 -8.11 -3.37
CA TRP A 138 -19.80 -7.52 -2.06
C TRP A 138 -21.10 -6.97 -1.44
N PRO A 139 -21.14 -6.61 -0.15
CA PRO A 139 -22.38 -6.23 0.53
C PRO A 139 -23.15 -5.06 -0.10
N ASP A 140 -22.45 -4.19 -0.83
CA ASP A 140 -23.02 -2.98 -1.43
C ASP A 140 -23.30 -3.11 -2.94
N GLY A 141 -23.00 -4.25 -3.57
CA GLY A 141 -23.14 -4.42 -5.01
C GLY A 141 -22.84 -5.82 -5.54
N HIS A 142 -23.24 -6.06 -6.79
CA HIS A 142 -23.06 -7.34 -7.48
C HIS A 142 -22.25 -7.14 -8.76
N GLY A 143 -21.21 -7.95 -8.94
CA GLY A 143 -20.32 -7.90 -10.10
C GLY A 143 -19.37 -6.70 -10.17
N ASP A 144 -19.38 -5.83 -9.15
CA ASP A 144 -18.63 -4.56 -9.15
C ASP A 144 -17.78 -4.35 -7.89
N ASN A 145 -17.45 -5.43 -7.16
CA ASN A 145 -16.63 -5.36 -5.96
C ASN A 145 -15.32 -4.57 -6.23
N PRO A 146 -15.09 -3.45 -5.52
CA PRO A 146 -13.92 -2.60 -5.74
C PRO A 146 -12.61 -3.26 -5.28
N LEU A 147 -12.65 -4.30 -4.45
CA LEU A 147 -11.49 -5.07 -4.00
C LEU A 147 -11.14 -6.24 -4.93
N PHE A 148 -12.08 -6.64 -5.80
CA PHE A 148 -11.86 -7.65 -6.82
C PHE A 148 -11.05 -7.09 -7.99
N SER A 149 -10.23 -7.95 -8.59
CA SER A 149 -9.46 -7.63 -9.78
C SER A 149 -9.46 -8.84 -10.72
N PRO A 150 -10.06 -8.74 -11.92
CA PRO A 150 -10.02 -9.82 -12.91
C PRO A 150 -8.61 -10.02 -13.51
N GLN A 151 -7.67 -9.11 -13.24
CA GLN A 151 -6.30 -9.12 -13.74
C GLN A 151 -5.31 -9.64 -12.69
N ARG A 152 -5.79 -10.53 -11.81
CA ARG A 152 -4.97 -11.44 -11.00
C ARG A 152 -4.98 -12.78 -11.70
N TYR A 153 -4.02 -12.96 -12.60
CA TYR A 153 -3.92 -14.19 -13.39
C TYR A 153 -3.13 -15.29 -12.69
N GLY A 154 -2.43 -14.93 -11.61
CA GLY A 154 -1.74 -15.88 -10.78
C GLY A 154 -2.58 -16.31 -9.58
N MET A 155 -2.52 -17.61 -9.29
CA MET A 155 -3.25 -18.31 -8.21
C MET A 155 -4.76 -18.06 -8.08
N PRO A 156 -5.56 -18.97 -8.63
CA PRO A 156 -6.83 -19.40 -8.05
C PRO A 156 -6.60 -20.63 -7.13
N ASP A 157 -6.80 -20.48 -5.82
CA ASP A 157 -7.07 -21.51 -4.80
C ASP A 157 -6.14 -22.74 -4.62
N LYS A 158 -5.11 -22.95 -5.44
CA LYS A 158 -4.29 -24.16 -5.39
C LYS A 158 -2.82 -23.83 -5.20
N GLU A 159 -2.29 -24.40 -4.13
CA GLU A 159 -0.89 -24.53 -3.70
C GLU A 159 -0.43 -23.56 -2.60
N THR A 160 -0.18 -24.15 -1.44
CA THR A 160 0.57 -23.58 -0.32
C THR A 160 1.99 -23.25 -0.78
N ALA A 161 2.43 -22.00 -0.66
CA ALA A 161 3.86 -21.73 -0.54
C ALA A 161 4.34 -22.33 0.79
N PRO A 162 5.57 -22.89 0.86
CA PRO A 162 6.12 -23.29 2.15
C PRO A 162 6.16 -22.07 3.06
N ALA A 163 5.48 -22.15 4.20
CA ALA A 163 5.67 -21.20 5.29
C ALA A 163 7.09 -21.40 5.82
N THR A 164 7.97 -20.42 5.63
CA THR A 164 9.20 -20.34 6.42
C THR A 164 8.85 -19.50 7.64
N ASP A 165 8.55 -20.20 8.74
CA ASP A 165 8.46 -19.65 10.09
C ASP A 165 9.88 -19.32 10.59
N ASP A 166 10.58 -18.46 9.87
CA ASP A 166 11.79 -17.85 10.40
C ASP A 166 11.30 -16.63 11.16
N GLY A 167 10.93 -16.85 12.42
CA GLY A 167 10.60 -15.79 13.36
C GLY A 167 11.59 -14.64 13.18
N ILE A 168 11.07 -13.43 12.96
CA ILE A 168 11.85 -12.23 12.65
C ILE A 168 12.67 -11.87 13.89
N GLY A 169 13.85 -12.47 13.99
CA GLY A 169 14.78 -12.31 15.08
C GLY A 169 15.75 -11.18 14.78
N GLY A 170 15.58 -10.05 15.45
CA GLY A 170 16.67 -9.19 15.94
C GLY A 170 17.75 -8.71 14.94
N ALA A 171 17.46 -8.66 13.63
CA ALA A 171 18.33 -7.97 12.68
C ALA A 171 18.29 -6.45 12.93
N ALA A 172 19.26 -5.71 12.36
CA ALA A 172 19.24 -4.25 12.35
C ALA A 172 18.45 -3.66 11.16
N ASP A 173 18.29 -4.46 10.10
CA ASP A 173 17.59 -4.14 8.86
C ASP A 173 16.71 -5.32 8.43
N LEU A 174 15.68 -5.03 7.60
CA LEU A 174 14.88 -6.07 6.95
C LEU A 174 15.78 -6.98 6.10
N ALA A 175 15.68 -8.30 6.28
CA ALA A 175 16.55 -9.23 5.56
C ALA A 175 16.27 -9.19 4.05
N PRO A 176 17.32 -9.24 3.18
CA PRO A 176 17.13 -9.28 1.73
C PRO A 176 16.25 -10.45 1.26
N SER A 177 16.26 -11.57 1.98
CA SER A 177 15.39 -12.72 1.73
C SER A 177 13.92 -12.39 1.89
N ASP A 178 13.55 -11.61 2.91
CA ASP A 178 12.16 -11.26 3.20
C ASP A 178 11.60 -10.36 2.10
N LEU A 179 12.41 -9.40 1.64
CA LEU A 179 12.05 -8.54 0.51
C LEU A 179 11.90 -9.34 -0.79
N ALA A 180 12.81 -10.28 -1.05
CA ALA A 180 12.73 -11.14 -2.23
C ALA A 180 11.47 -12.05 -2.20
N GLN A 181 11.12 -12.59 -1.03
CA GLN A 181 9.89 -13.36 -0.85
C GLN A 181 8.64 -12.49 -1.08
N ALA A 182 8.62 -11.25 -0.60
CA ALA A 182 7.53 -10.32 -0.84
C ALA A 182 7.38 -9.98 -2.34
N GLU A 183 8.49 -9.74 -3.03
CA GLU A 183 8.46 -9.50 -4.49
C GLU A 183 7.93 -10.71 -5.27
N GLU A 184 8.33 -11.93 -4.88
CA GLU A 184 7.85 -13.17 -5.49
C GLU A 184 6.35 -13.35 -5.23
N ALA A 185 5.89 -13.14 -3.99
CA ALA A 185 4.46 -13.19 -3.67
C ALA A 185 3.64 -12.22 -4.52
N ARG A 186 4.12 -10.98 -4.70
CA ARG A 186 3.50 -9.97 -5.56
C ARG A 186 3.37 -10.47 -7.01
N ARG A 187 4.49 -10.95 -7.58
CA ARG A 187 4.53 -11.48 -8.95
C ARG A 187 3.62 -12.69 -9.13
N ARG A 188 3.56 -13.56 -8.14
CA ARG A 188 2.68 -14.74 -8.12
C ARG A 188 1.20 -14.39 -8.10
N ILE A 189 0.79 -13.29 -7.47
CA ILE A 189 -0.61 -12.80 -7.52
C ILE A 189 -0.93 -12.25 -8.92
N GLY A 190 -0.02 -11.47 -9.48
CA GLY A 190 -0.22 -10.88 -10.80
C GLY A 190 -0.32 -11.94 -11.89
N GLY A 191 0.67 -12.84 -11.93
CA GLY A 191 0.78 -13.83 -12.99
C GLY A 191 0.80 -13.21 -14.39
N LYS A 192 0.51 -14.03 -15.40
CA LYS A 192 0.33 -13.61 -16.79
C LYS A 192 -1.00 -14.13 -17.29
N ASP A 193 -1.68 -13.33 -18.11
CA ASP A 193 -2.94 -13.71 -18.72
C ASP A 193 -2.77 -15.05 -19.46
N PRO A 194 -3.57 -16.08 -19.14
CA PRO A 194 -3.51 -17.34 -19.87
C PRO A 194 -3.87 -17.18 -21.36
N GLN A 195 -4.58 -16.10 -21.73
CA GLN A 195 -4.93 -15.80 -23.11
C GLN A 195 -3.90 -14.88 -23.77
N PRO A 196 -3.63 -15.04 -25.09
CA PRO A 196 -2.85 -14.06 -25.85
C PRO A 196 -3.43 -12.64 -25.72
N PRO A 197 -2.61 -11.59 -25.60
CA PRO A 197 -1.16 -11.57 -25.80
C PRO A 197 -0.34 -11.83 -24.51
N HIS A 198 -0.92 -12.52 -23.51
CA HIS A 198 -0.26 -12.86 -22.24
C HIS A 198 0.18 -11.63 -21.43
N LEU A 199 -0.72 -10.65 -21.31
CA LEU A 199 -0.45 -9.43 -20.54
C LEU A 199 -0.12 -9.78 -19.08
N PRO A 200 0.81 -9.06 -18.44
CA PRO A 200 1.04 -9.22 -17.01
C PRO A 200 -0.20 -8.80 -16.23
N GLY A 201 -0.53 -9.54 -15.16
CA GLY A 201 -1.55 -9.09 -14.22
C GLY A 201 -1.08 -7.89 -13.42
N LEU A 202 -2.01 -7.19 -12.76
CA LEU A 202 -1.71 -5.89 -12.13
C LEU A 202 -0.55 -6.00 -11.12
N MET A 203 -0.56 -7.03 -10.28
CA MET A 203 0.48 -7.27 -9.28
C MET A 203 1.81 -7.80 -9.85
N PHE A 204 1.94 -8.05 -11.16
CA PHE A 204 3.18 -8.61 -11.73
C PHE A 204 4.29 -7.57 -11.88
N GLU A 205 3.95 -6.32 -12.22
CA GLU A 205 4.92 -5.24 -12.46
C GLU A 205 4.69 -4.04 -11.55
N GLN A 206 5.76 -3.34 -11.17
CA GLN A 206 5.64 -2.15 -10.29
C GLN A 206 4.81 -1.04 -10.95
N ALA A 207 4.81 -0.96 -12.28
CA ALA A 207 4.06 0.03 -13.02
C ALA A 207 2.54 -0.12 -12.88
N THR A 208 2.03 -1.28 -12.46
CA THR A 208 0.60 -1.57 -12.39
C THR A 208 0.13 -2.04 -11.02
N ALA A 209 1.05 -2.47 -10.14
CA ALA A 209 0.71 -3.14 -8.90
C ALA A 209 -0.23 -2.32 -8.01
N ALA A 210 0.03 -1.02 -7.87
CA ALA A 210 -0.79 -0.14 -7.03
C ALA A 210 -2.23 0.12 -7.56
N LEU A 211 -2.56 -0.33 -8.78
CA LEU A 211 -3.93 -0.36 -9.27
C LEU A 211 -4.76 -1.47 -8.62
N ASP A 212 -4.12 -2.54 -8.15
CA ASP A 212 -4.75 -3.66 -7.46
C ASP A 212 -4.91 -3.36 -5.96
N PRO A 213 -6.12 -3.41 -5.39
CA PRO A 213 -6.34 -3.12 -3.98
C PRO A 213 -5.53 -3.98 -3.00
N ILE A 214 -5.16 -5.22 -3.35
CA ILE A 214 -4.36 -6.07 -2.46
C ILE A 214 -2.92 -5.57 -2.31
N PHE A 215 -2.42 -4.76 -3.25
CA PHE A 215 -1.11 -4.12 -3.17
C PHE A 215 -0.90 -3.41 -1.84
N TRP A 216 -1.90 -2.66 -1.39
CA TRP A 216 -1.78 -1.82 -0.20
C TRP A 216 -1.64 -2.65 1.08
N LEU A 217 -2.41 -3.73 1.22
CA LEU A 217 -2.28 -4.66 2.36
C LEU A 217 -0.94 -5.40 2.31
N HIS A 218 -0.46 -5.76 1.11
CA HIS A 218 0.84 -6.40 0.92
C HIS A 218 2.00 -5.46 1.29
N GLN A 219 1.96 -4.20 0.84
CA GLN A 219 2.95 -3.19 1.22
C GLN A 219 2.90 -2.86 2.72
N ALA A 220 1.71 -2.82 3.33
CA ALA A 220 1.56 -2.66 4.77
C ALA A 220 2.23 -3.80 5.55
N HIS A 221 2.26 -5.02 5.00
CA HIS A 221 3.01 -6.11 5.61
C HIS A 221 4.53 -5.95 5.45
N ILE A 222 5.03 -5.51 4.30
CA ILE A 222 6.48 -5.20 4.14
C ILE A 222 6.92 -4.12 5.14
N ASP A 223 6.13 -3.06 5.30
CA ASP A 223 6.38 -2.01 6.29
C ASP A 223 6.37 -2.56 7.74
N ARG A 224 5.50 -3.53 8.03
CA ARG A 224 5.49 -4.26 9.32
C ARG A 224 6.80 -5.03 9.53
N LEU A 225 7.27 -5.77 8.52
CA LEU A 225 8.52 -6.52 8.60
C LEU A 225 9.69 -5.56 8.86
N TRP A 226 9.75 -4.44 8.14
CA TRP A 226 10.77 -3.41 8.37
C TRP A 226 10.69 -2.81 9.78
N MET A 227 9.48 -2.58 10.29
CA MET A 227 9.28 -2.11 11.67
C MET A 227 9.72 -3.12 12.74
N ALA A 228 9.63 -4.42 12.46
CA ALA A 228 10.04 -5.49 13.36
C ALA A 228 11.56 -5.73 13.35
N ALA A 229 12.20 -5.53 12.20
CA ALA A 229 13.58 -5.94 11.93
C ALA A 229 14.67 -4.93 12.37
N GLY A 230 14.43 -3.99 13.30
CA GLY A 230 15.52 -3.08 13.67
C GLY A 230 15.28 -2.05 14.78
N SER A 231 16.40 -1.53 15.30
CA SER A 231 16.48 -0.39 16.21
C SER A 231 16.11 0.90 15.49
N ARG A 232 15.17 1.65 16.05
CA ARG A 232 14.38 2.73 15.43
C ARG A 232 15.12 4.07 15.28
N THR A 233 16.44 4.02 15.17
CA THR A 233 17.27 5.19 14.90
C THR A 233 17.56 5.27 13.40
N PRO A 234 17.31 6.42 12.74
CA PRO A 234 17.64 6.61 11.34
C PRO A 234 19.12 6.30 11.04
N SER A 235 19.37 5.65 9.91
CA SER A 235 20.72 5.33 9.44
C SER A 235 21.50 6.58 9.02
N ALA A 236 22.81 6.43 8.83
CA ALA A 236 23.67 7.50 8.33
C ALA A 236 23.24 7.99 6.93
N ASP A 237 22.70 7.11 6.08
CA ASP A 237 22.23 7.46 4.74
C ASP A 237 20.91 8.24 4.79
N GLU A 238 20.02 7.92 5.72
CA GLU A 238 18.72 8.57 5.87
C GLU A 238 18.82 9.98 6.47
N THR A 239 19.87 10.23 7.26
CA THR A 239 20.14 11.52 7.93
C THR A 239 21.01 12.47 7.11
N ARG A 240 21.45 12.06 5.91
CA ARG A 240 22.27 12.92 5.06
C ARG A 240 21.53 14.19 4.65
N ILE A 241 22.26 15.31 4.58
CA ILE A 241 21.71 16.60 4.16
C ILE A 241 21.19 16.59 2.70
N ASP A 242 21.73 15.70 1.86
CA ASP A 242 21.34 15.52 0.46
C ASP A 242 20.29 14.41 0.26
N ALA A 243 19.70 13.89 1.35
CA ALA A 243 18.61 12.94 1.27
C ALA A 243 17.39 13.57 0.55
N PRO A 244 16.66 12.81 -0.26
CA PRO A 244 15.52 13.34 -1.00
C PRO A 244 14.38 13.76 -0.07
N ILE A 245 13.66 14.81 -0.44
CA ILE A 245 12.35 15.12 0.15
C ILE A 245 11.31 14.28 -0.58
N PHE A 246 10.54 13.50 0.17
CA PHE A 246 9.37 12.81 -0.36
C PHE A 246 8.18 13.76 -0.32
N THR A 247 7.35 13.75 -1.37
CA THR A 247 6.16 14.60 -1.44
C THR A 247 4.97 13.77 -1.90
N MET A 248 3.87 13.81 -1.15
CA MET A 248 2.62 13.12 -1.49
C MET A 248 1.46 14.11 -1.60
N PRO A 249 0.55 13.92 -2.57
CA PRO A 249 -0.66 14.72 -2.60
C PRO A 249 -1.53 14.34 -1.41
N MET A 250 -2.22 15.30 -0.84
CA MET A 250 -3.13 15.10 0.29
C MET A 250 -4.52 15.59 -0.07
N PRO A 251 -5.57 15.14 0.66
CA PRO A 251 -6.90 15.71 0.56
C PRO A 251 -6.89 17.25 0.65
N LEU A 252 -7.90 17.88 0.04
CA LEU A 252 -8.06 19.33 -0.02
C LEU A 252 -6.94 20.08 -0.76
N GLY A 253 -6.26 19.40 -1.70
CA GLY A 253 -5.24 20.01 -2.56
C GLY A 253 -3.93 20.36 -1.85
N ARG A 254 -3.71 19.80 -0.66
CA ARG A 254 -2.46 19.97 0.10
C ARG A 254 -1.39 19.02 -0.41
N ALA A 255 -0.14 19.31 -0.07
CA ALA A 255 0.97 18.37 -0.18
C ALA A 255 1.48 18.04 1.23
N TRP A 256 1.95 16.82 1.42
CA TRP A 256 2.72 16.43 2.60
C TRP A 256 4.13 16.12 2.16
N GLU A 257 5.10 16.69 2.88
CA GLU A 257 6.52 16.44 2.69
C GLU A 257 7.09 15.72 3.91
N SER A 258 8.05 14.81 3.68
CA SER A 258 8.81 14.13 4.72
C SER A 258 10.17 13.71 4.21
N THR A 259 11.07 13.41 5.13
CA THR A 259 12.40 12.86 4.85
C THR A 259 12.47 11.35 5.11
N PRO A 260 13.48 10.64 4.57
CA PRO A 260 13.77 9.26 4.95
C PRO A 260 13.99 9.09 6.45
N ALA A 261 14.73 10.00 7.10
CA ALA A 261 14.97 9.95 8.53
C ALA A 261 13.69 10.02 9.37
N GLU A 262 12.74 10.86 8.99
CA GLU A 262 11.44 10.94 9.69
C GLU A 262 10.61 9.67 9.52
N MET A 263 10.73 9.01 8.38
CA MET A 263 10.03 7.74 8.12
C MET A 263 10.72 6.56 8.80
N ALA A 264 12.04 6.60 8.97
CA ALA A 264 12.81 5.58 9.67
C ALA A 264 12.55 5.56 11.18
N ASP A 265 12.12 6.67 11.77
CA ASP A 265 11.80 6.80 13.20
C ASP A 265 10.28 6.68 13.47
N PRO A 266 9.77 5.48 13.78
CA PRO A 266 8.36 5.29 14.03
C PRO A 266 7.88 5.86 15.37
N THR A 267 8.74 6.32 16.29
CA THR A 267 8.27 7.04 17.49
C THR A 267 7.60 8.37 17.12
N ARG A 268 7.98 8.93 15.97
CA ARG A 268 7.45 10.18 15.41
C ARG A 268 6.17 10.00 14.61
N LEU A 269 5.78 8.76 14.33
CA LEU A 269 4.61 8.40 13.53
C LEU A 269 3.43 8.02 14.45
N ASP A 270 2.22 8.12 13.93
CA ASP A 270 0.98 7.94 14.69
C ASP A 270 0.23 6.65 14.33
N TYR A 271 0.98 5.59 13.97
CA TYR A 271 0.42 4.27 13.71
C TYR A 271 1.23 3.16 14.39
N ALA A 272 0.63 1.98 14.52
CA ALA A 272 1.24 0.78 15.08
C ALA A 272 0.68 -0.47 14.41
N TYR A 273 1.34 -1.61 14.65
CA TYR A 273 0.82 -2.94 14.34
C TYR A 273 0.40 -3.63 15.64
N ASP A 274 -0.69 -4.40 15.58
CA ASP A 274 -1.27 -5.13 16.71
C ASP A 274 -0.36 -6.19 17.31
N ASP A 275 0.54 -6.76 16.51
CA ASP A 275 1.47 -7.80 16.93
C ASP A 275 2.89 -7.32 17.25
N LEU A 276 3.14 -6.01 17.20
CA LEU A 276 4.42 -5.39 17.55
C LEU A 276 4.31 -4.60 18.87
N PRO A 277 5.40 -4.53 19.66
CA PRO A 277 5.40 -3.74 20.89
C PRO A 277 5.21 -2.24 20.58
N PRO A 278 4.48 -1.51 21.43
CA PRO A 278 4.20 -0.10 21.21
C PRO A 278 5.49 0.74 21.16
N HIS A 279 5.49 1.76 20.31
CA HIS A 279 6.55 2.75 20.24
C HIS A 279 6.44 3.69 21.44
N ARG A 280 7.37 3.62 22.39
CA ARG A 280 7.43 4.56 23.52
C ARG A 280 8.14 5.84 23.04
N ARG A 281 7.44 6.98 23.05
CA ARG A 281 8.09 8.30 23.01
C ARG A 281 8.71 8.58 24.37
N GLU A 282 9.94 9.08 24.42
CA GLU A 282 10.48 9.57 25.69
C GLU A 282 9.81 10.90 26.08
N PRO A 283 9.60 11.18 27.38
CA PRO A 283 9.04 12.45 27.81
C PRO A 283 9.97 13.62 27.40
N GLY A 284 9.58 14.40 26.39
CA GLY A 284 10.31 15.61 25.95
C GLY A 284 10.63 15.69 24.45
N GLU A 285 10.44 14.61 23.68
CA GLU A 285 10.62 14.64 22.22
C GLU A 285 9.50 15.43 21.52
N ARG A 286 9.91 16.32 20.60
CA ARG A 286 8.95 17.06 19.75
C ARG A 286 8.18 16.07 18.90
N ALA A 287 6.85 16.26 18.80
CA ALA A 287 6.04 15.51 17.86
C ALA A 287 6.62 15.63 16.45
N GLY A 288 6.80 14.49 15.77
CA GLY A 288 7.06 14.48 14.34
C GLY A 288 5.90 15.06 13.54
N PRO A 289 6.03 15.14 12.20
CA PRO A 289 4.90 15.51 11.37
C PRO A 289 3.73 14.60 11.72
N SER A 290 2.70 15.19 12.34
CA SER A 290 1.47 14.45 12.60
C SER A 290 0.88 14.10 11.24
N THR A 291 0.44 12.87 11.05
CA THR A 291 -0.30 12.50 9.85
C THR A 291 -1.51 13.44 9.78
N PRO A 292 -1.67 14.24 8.70
CA PRO A 292 -2.74 15.23 8.62
C PRO A 292 -4.14 14.60 8.67
#